data_AF-A0A8J6Q035-F1
#
_entry.id   AF-A0A8J6Q035-F1
#
_cell.length_a   1.000
_cell.length_b   1.000
_cell.length_c   1.000
_cell.angle_alpha   90.00
_cell.angle_beta   90.00
_cell.angle_gamma   90.00
#
_symmetry.space_group_name_H-M   'P 1'
#
loop_
_entity.id
_entity.type
_entity.pdbx_description
1 polymer ?
#
loop_
_entity_poly.entity_id
_entity_poly.type
_entity_poly.pdbx_seq_one_letter_code
_entity_poly.pdbx_strand_id
1 'polypeptide(L)'
;MAGVNGLTPLFKGKQLQNIFDQFKKQVDEKTLQTLQYLGEQFVNQARLTGNYTDRTGNLRSSIGYIILLDGKVIFKNFSGKQNGKSKAQEFANEVALKYPEGYVLVGVAGMDYAAAVEAKGYDVITGSAPDKDDLGSILRSVF
;
A
#
# COMPACT_ATOMS: atom_id res chain seq x y z
N MET A 1 -53.31 20.05 -23.40
CA MET A 1 -52.00 19.54 -23.87
C MET A 1 -51.76 18.22 -23.17
N ALA A 2 -51.75 17.11 -23.91
CA ALA A 2 -51.47 15.79 -23.35
C ALA A 2 -49.99 15.78 -22.94
N GLY A 3 -49.73 15.74 -21.63
CA GLY A 3 -48.38 15.58 -21.10
C GLY A 3 -47.79 14.29 -21.65
N VAL A 4 -46.60 14.36 -22.22
CA VAL A 4 -45.87 13.18 -22.65
C VAL A 4 -45.64 12.34 -21.40
N ASN A 5 -46.31 11.20 -21.29
CA ASN A 5 -46.05 10.22 -20.25
C ASN A 5 -44.66 9.63 -20.53
N GLY A 6 -43.63 10.32 -20.07
CA GLY A 6 -42.25 9.89 -20.17
C GLY A 6 -42.00 8.61 -19.39
N LEU A 7 -40.94 7.90 -19.75
CA LEU A 7 -40.49 6.70 -19.04
C LEU A 7 -40.28 7.03 -17.55
N THR A 8 -41.11 6.45 -16.68
CA THR A 8 -40.92 6.52 -15.23
C THR A 8 -39.89 5.48 -14.78
N PRO A 9 -38.79 5.88 -14.13
CA PRO A 9 -37.82 4.92 -13.61
C PRO A 9 -38.47 4.05 -12.53
N LEU A 10 -38.26 2.73 -12.62
CA LEU A 10 -38.74 1.75 -11.64
C LEU A 10 -37.91 1.75 -10.34
N PHE A 11 -36.79 2.46 -10.31
CA PHE A 11 -35.92 2.61 -9.14
C PHE A 11 -36.06 4.00 -8.53
N LYS A 12 -35.84 4.10 -7.22
CA LYS A 12 -35.68 5.37 -6.51
C LYS A 12 -34.22 5.81 -6.61
N GLY A 13 -33.94 7.11 -6.75
CA GLY A 13 -32.57 7.63 -6.78
C GLY A 13 -31.71 7.19 -5.58
N LYS A 14 -32.33 7.08 -4.39
CA LYS A 14 -31.67 6.55 -3.18
C LYS A 14 -31.24 5.08 -3.32
N GLN A 15 -31.98 4.25 -4.05
CA GLN A 15 -31.58 2.85 -4.29
C GLN A 15 -30.33 2.78 -5.16
N LEU A 16 -30.22 3.62 -6.19
CA LEU A 16 -28.99 3.71 -6.99
C LEU A 16 -27.81 4.18 -6.16
N GLN A 17 -27.98 5.26 -5.37
CA GLN A 17 -26.91 5.77 -4.50
C GLN A 17 -26.37 4.68 -3.57
N ASN A 18 -27.27 3.94 -2.91
CA ASN A 18 -26.86 2.83 -2.04
C ASN A 18 -26.05 1.75 -2.78
N ILE A 19 -26.40 1.42 -4.02
CA ILE A 19 -25.67 0.44 -4.83
C ILE A 19 -24.26 0.97 -5.16
N PHE A 20 -24.15 2.24 -5.57
CA PHE A 20 -22.86 2.87 -5.84
C PHE A 20 -21.98 2.95 -4.59
N ASP A 21 -22.55 3.30 -3.44
CA ASP A 21 -21.81 3.37 -2.17
C ASP A 21 -21.30 2.00 -1.73
N GLN A 22 -22.13 0.95 -1.88
CA GLN A 22 -21.72 -0.42 -1.59
C GLN A 22 -20.62 -0.90 -2.52
N PHE A 23 -20.75 -0.63 -3.82
CA PHE A 23 -19.73 -0.97 -4.80
C PHE A 23 -18.41 -0.27 -4.49
N LYS A 24 -18.45 1.05 -4.23
CA LYS A 24 -17.27 1.82 -3.86
C LYS A 24 -16.59 1.22 -2.63
N LYS A 25 -17.36 0.92 -1.57
CA LYS A 25 -16.83 0.30 -0.35
C LYS A 25 -16.15 -1.04 -0.63
N GLN A 26 -16.75 -1.90 -1.46
CA GLN A 26 -16.13 -3.16 -1.85
C GLN A 26 -14.83 -2.94 -2.60
N VAL A 27 -14.79 -1.98 -3.52
CA VAL A 27 -13.57 -1.64 -4.27
C VAL A 27 -12.46 -1.17 -3.33
N ASP A 28 -12.78 -0.28 -2.40
CA ASP A 28 -11.83 0.27 -1.43
C ASP A 28 -11.29 -0.84 -0.49
N GLU A 29 -12.17 -1.72 0.01
CA GLU A 29 -11.79 -2.84 0.87
C GLU A 29 -10.88 -3.83 0.13
N LYS A 30 -11.22 -4.19 -1.11
CA LYS A 30 -10.42 -5.11 -1.93
C LYS A 30 -9.08 -4.52 -2.31
N THR A 31 -9.05 -3.24 -2.68
CA THR A 31 -7.80 -2.52 -2.99
C THR A 31 -6.87 -2.51 -1.79
N LEU A 32 -7.40 -2.19 -0.60
CA LEU A 32 -6.61 -2.21 0.63
C LEU A 32 -6.05 -3.60 0.95
N GLN A 33 -6.87 -4.66 0.82
CA GLN A 33 -6.44 -6.04 1.03
C GLN A 33 -5.32 -6.46 0.07
N THR A 34 -5.44 -6.10 -1.22
CA THR A 34 -4.40 -6.37 -2.22
C THR A 34 -3.10 -5.66 -1.89
N LEU A 35 -3.16 -4.39 -1.49
CA LEU A 35 -1.95 -3.62 -1.13
C LEU A 35 -1.30 -4.16 0.15
N GLN A 36 -2.09 -4.60 1.13
CA GLN A 36 -1.57 -5.29 2.33
C GLN A 36 -0.86 -6.58 1.94
N TYR A 37 -1.47 -7.39 1.08
CA TYR A 37 -0.86 -8.62 0.59
C TYR A 37 0.49 -8.35 -0.11
N LEU A 38 0.54 -7.40 -1.03
CA LEU A 38 1.78 -7.00 -1.70
C LEU A 38 2.83 -6.47 -0.72
N GLY A 39 2.41 -5.70 0.28
CA GLY A 39 3.28 -5.21 1.34
C GLY A 39 3.89 -6.36 2.17
N GLU A 40 3.10 -7.37 2.53
CA GLU A 40 3.62 -8.56 3.22
C GLU A 40 4.57 -9.37 2.33
N GLN A 41 4.27 -9.53 1.04
CA GLN A 41 5.17 -10.19 0.09
C GLN A 41 6.52 -9.45 -0.01
N PHE A 42 6.48 -8.12 -0.14
CA PHE A 42 7.67 -7.27 -0.12
C PHE A 42 8.52 -7.50 1.14
N VAL A 43 7.90 -7.47 2.32
CA VAL A 43 8.62 -7.67 3.60
C VAL A 43 9.22 -9.08 3.67
N ASN A 44 8.47 -10.10 3.30
CA ASN A 44 8.92 -11.48 3.33
C ASN A 44 10.10 -11.70 2.38
N GLN A 45 9.98 -11.20 1.15
CA GLN A 45 11.04 -11.32 0.14
C GLN A 45 12.32 -10.65 0.63
N ALA A 46 12.24 -9.40 1.11
CA ALA A 46 13.41 -8.66 1.58
C ALA A 46 14.12 -9.34 2.76
N ARG A 47 13.37 -10.03 3.61
CA ARG A 47 13.92 -10.81 4.73
C ARG A 47 14.54 -12.13 4.31
N LEU A 48 14.08 -12.72 3.21
CA LEU A 48 14.56 -14.00 2.69
C LEU A 48 15.76 -13.83 1.75
N THR A 49 15.72 -12.86 0.84
CA THR A 49 16.74 -12.68 -0.21
C THR A 49 17.90 -11.77 0.16
N GLY A 50 17.78 -11.01 1.26
CA GLY A 50 18.82 -10.10 1.70
C GLY A 50 20.18 -10.80 1.89
N ASN A 51 21.16 -10.43 1.07
CA ASN A 51 22.48 -11.06 0.99
C ASN A 51 23.51 -10.44 1.97
N TYR A 52 23.06 -9.58 2.89
CA TYR A 52 23.89 -8.97 3.93
C TYR A 52 23.90 -9.79 5.22
N THR A 53 25.02 -9.73 5.94
CA THR A 53 25.13 -10.34 7.27
C THR A 53 24.48 -9.42 8.32
N ASP A 54 23.27 -9.75 8.75
CA ASP A 54 22.62 -9.06 9.86
C ASP A 54 22.99 -9.68 11.21
N ARG A 55 24.03 -9.14 11.85
CA ARG A 55 24.56 -9.68 13.13
C ARG A 55 23.65 -9.41 14.33
N THR A 56 22.90 -8.31 14.30
CA THR A 56 22.04 -7.87 15.42
C THR A 56 20.56 -8.14 15.17
N GLY A 57 20.18 -8.42 13.91
CA GLY A 57 18.79 -8.54 13.48
C GLY A 57 18.10 -7.20 13.28
N ASN A 58 18.78 -6.08 13.51
CA ASN A 58 18.16 -4.75 13.50
C ASN A 58 17.76 -4.32 12.09
N LEU A 59 18.58 -4.61 11.09
CA LEU A 59 18.30 -4.17 9.72
C LEU A 59 17.13 -4.95 9.14
N ARG A 60 17.19 -6.28 9.20
CA ARG A 60 16.17 -7.18 8.67
C ARG A 60 14.83 -7.04 9.38
N SER A 61 14.85 -6.83 10.71
CA SER A 61 13.62 -6.56 11.44
C SER A 61 13.00 -5.22 11.02
N SER A 62 13.80 -4.16 10.84
CA SER A 62 13.31 -2.81 10.51
C SER A 62 12.60 -2.66 9.15
N ILE A 63 12.59 -3.70 8.32
CA ILE A 63 11.90 -3.70 7.04
C ILE A 63 10.38 -3.81 7.27
N GLY A 64 9.63 -2.92 6.64
CA GLY A 64 8.18 -2.81 6.74
C GLY A 64 7.57 -2.03 5.58
N TYR A 65 6.29 -1.72 5.67
CA TYR A 65 5.58 -0.93 4.67
C TYR A 65 4.46 -0.06 5.24
N ILE A 66 4.02 0.91 4.44
CA ILE A 66 2.92 1.83 4.73
C ILE A 66 1.98 1.87 3.54
N ILE A 67 0.68 2.03 3.82
CA ILE A 67 -0.32 2.33 2.80
C ILE A 67 -0.92 3.70 3.08
N LEU A 68 -0.92 4.55 2.05
CA LEU A 68 -1.57 5.84 2.06
C LEU A 68 -2.82 5.83 1.17
N LEU A 69 -3.80 6.62 1.55
CA LEU A 69 -4.93 7.00 0.73
C LEU A 69 -5.05 8.53 0.78
N ASP A 70 -4.95 9.16 -0.38
CA ASP A 70 -5.06 10.61 -0.53
C ASP A 70 -4.11 11.37 0.41
N GLY A 71 -2.83 10.98 0.39
CA GLY A 71 -1.78 11.55 1.24
C GLY A 71 -1.91 11.26 2.74
N LYS A 72 -2.87 10.42 3.16
CA LYS A 72 -3.04 10.06 4.57
C LYS A 72 -2.66 8.61 4.79
N VAL A 73 -1.88 8.36 5.84
CA VAL A 73 -1.55 6.99 6.20
C VAL A 73 -2.78 6.27 6.76
N ILE A 74 -3.22 5.21 6.08
CA ILE A 74 -4.36 4.37 6.49
C ILE A 74 -3.93 3.02 7.08
N PHE A 75 -2.71 2.56 6.79
CA PHE A 75 -2.17 1.31 7.33
C PHE A 75 -0.64 1.36 7.46
N LYS A 76 -0.10 0.64 8.45
CA LYS A 76 1.35 0.54 8.71
C LYS A 76 1.69 -0.87 9.19
N ASN A 77 2.73 -1.46 8.62
CA ASN A 77 3.34 -2.67 9.15
C ASN A 77 4.84 -2.41 9.39
N PHE A 78 5.23 -2.36 10.67
CA PHE A 78 6.62 -2.27 11.10
C PHE A 78 6.88 -3.24 12.24
N SER A 79 7.84 -4.15 12.06
CA SER A 79 8.36 -4.94 13.17
C SER A 79 9.69 -4.34 13.64
N GLY A 80 9.75 -3.70 14.80
CA GLY A 80 11.03 -3.15 15.23
C GLY A 80 10.95 -2.31 16.49
N LYS A 81 12.11 -2.08 17.11
CA LYS A 81 12.26 -1.20 18.28
C LYS A 81 11.84 0.24 17.90
N GLN A 82 11.39 1.00 18.90
CA GLN A 82 10.74 2.32 18.74
C GLN A 82 11.41 3.29 17.75
N ASN A 83 12.74 3.29 17.64
CA ASN A 83 13.48 4.21 16.77
C ASN A 83 13.18 4.05 15.27
N GLY A 84 12.89 2.83 14.79
CA GLY A 84 12.54 2.61 13.37
C GLY A 84 11.17 3.17 12.99
N LYS A 85 10.25 3.30 13.96
CA LYS A 85 8.88 3.78 13.73
C LYS A 85 8.82 5.28 13.46
N SER A 86 9.65 6.08 14.14
CA SER A 86 9.66 7.54 13.98
C SER A 86 10.11 7.95 12.57
N LYS A 87 11.21 7.37 12.09
CA LYS A 87 11.77 7.70 10.78
C LYS A 87 10.92 7.21 9.63
N ALA A 88 10.35 6.01 9.76
CA ALA A 88 9.44 5.52 8.75
C ALA A 88 8.18 6.39 8.64
N GLN A 89 7.73 7.01 9.74
CA GLN A 89 6.63 7.96 9.73
C GLN A 89 6.99 9.29 9.09
N GLU A 90 8.18 9.83 9.35
CA GLU A 90 8.69 11.03 8.68
C GLU A 90 8.75 10.80 7.16
N PHE A 91 9.32 9.68 6.73
CA PHE A 91 9.35 9.28 5.32
C PHE A 91 7.95 9.12 4.73
N ALA A 92 6.99 8.55 5.48
CA ALA A 92 5.60 8.46 5.05
C ALA A 92 5.01 9.83 4.73
N ASN A 93 5.28 10.83 5.58
CA ASN A 93 4.80 12.18 5.38
C ASN A 93 5.44 12.83 4.15
N GLU A 94 6.73 12.59 3.89
CA GLU A 94 7.38 13.06 2.67
C GLU A 94 6.78 12.44 1.40
N VAL A 95 6.50 11.13 1.44
CA VAL A 95 5.88 10.42 0.32
C VAL A 95 4.44 10.90 0.11
N ALA A 96 3.69 11.14 1.19
CA ALA A 96 2.35 11.73 1.14
C ALA A 96 2.31 13.08 0.41
N LEU A 97 3.33 13.93 0.61
CA LEU A 97 3.42 15.22 -0.07
C LEU A 97 3.69 15.07 -1.58
N LYS A 98 4.40 14.00 -1.99
CA LYS A 98 4.71 13.72 -3.40
C LYS A 98 3.56 13.04 -4.13
N TYR A 99 2.77 12.23 -3.42
CA TYR A 99 1.65 11.46 -3.96
C TYR A 99 0.37 11.75 -3.15
N PRO A 100 -0.29 12.90 -3.42
CA PRO A 100 -1.39 13.39 -2.60
C PRO A 100 -2.74 12.71 -2.88
N GLU A 101 -2.83 11.90 -3.95
CA GLU A 101 -4.09 11.31 -4.42
C GLU A 101 -3.95 9.80 -4.63
N GLY A 102 -5.05 9.08 -4.37
CA GLY A 102 -5.16 7.65 -4.60
C GLY A 102 -4.45 6.80 -3.55
N TYR A 103 -4.40 5.50 -3.83
CA TYR A 103 -3.71 4.54 -2.98
C TYR A 103 -2.22 4.48 -3.31
N VAL A 104 -1.37 4.49 -2.28
CA VAL A 104 0.08 4.40 -2.41
C VAL A 104 0.61 3.36 -1.44
N LEU A 105 1.36 2.37 -1.93
CA LEU A 105 2.12 1.41 -1.11
C LEU A 105 3.58 1.84 -1.06
N VAL A 106 4.15 1.92 0.14
CA VAL A 106 5.52 2.37 0.39
C VAL A 106 6.26 1.31 1.20
N GLY A 107 7.24 0.64 0.58
CA GLY A 107 8.17 -0.24 1.28
C GLY A 107 9.33 0.56 1.89
N VAL A 108 9.75 0.22 3.11
CA VAL A 108 10.76 0.99 3.86
C VAL A 108 11.70 0.06 4.63
N ALA A 109 12.98 0.41 4.68
CA ALA A 109 13.95 -0.12 5.65
C ALA A 109 14.23 0.96 6.70
N GLY A 110 13.85 0.71 7.96
CA GLY A 110 13.83 1.73 9.02
C GLY A 110 15.19 2.08 9.66
N MET A 111 16.31 1.63 9.10
CA MET A 111 17.66 1.90 9.61
C MET A 111 18.40 2.87 8.68
N ASP A 112 19.01 3.92 9.24
CA ASP A 112 19.69 4.97 8.45
C ASP A 112 20.85 4.46 7.59
N TYR A 113 21.46 3.36 8.03
CA TYR A 113 22.55 2.72 7.31
C TYR A 113 22.07 1.76 6.22
N ALA A 114 20.76 1.55 6.06
CA ALA A 114 20.20 0.66 5.02
C ALA A 114 20.65 1.08 3.62
N ALA A 115 20.57 2.38 3.31
CA ALA A 115 21.03 2.93 2.03
C ALA A 115 22.54 2.71 1.83
N ALA A 116 23.35 2.82 2.88
CA ALA A 116 24.78 2.58 2.81
C ALA A 116 25.12 1.09 2.61
N VAL A 117 24.28 0.18 3.11
CA VAL A 117 24.40 -1.27 2.87
C VAL A 117 24.03 -1.57 1.41
N GLU A 118 22.97 -0.97 0.87
CA GLU A 118 22.64 -1.10 -0.56
C GLU A 118 23.72 -0.54 -1.47
N ALA A 119 24.28 0.62 -1.15
CA ALA A 119 25.36 1.23 -1.92
C ALA A 119 26.64 0.37 -1.96
N LYS A 120 26.80 -0.59 -1.04
CA LYS A 120 27.91 -1.56 -1.04
C LYS A 120 27.63 -2.78 -1.92
N GLY A 121 26.49 -2.82 -2.62
CA GLY A 121 26.10 -3.92 -3.50
C GLY A 121 25.30 -5.03 -2.81
N TYR A 122 24.82 -4.79 -1.59
CA TYR A 122 23.90 -5.72 -0.92
C TYR A 122 22.44 -5.39 -1.26
N ASP A 123 21.59 -6.40 -1.32
CA ASP A 123 20.14 -6.21 -1.48
C ASP A 123 19.50 -6.07 -0.09
N VAL A 124 18.90 -4.90 0.20
CA VAL A 124 18.18 -4.66 1.45
C VAL A 124 16.68 -4.68 1.21
N ILE A 125 16.20 -3.93 0.22
CA ILE A 125 14.79 -3.88 -0.20
C ILE A 125 14.60 -3.78 -1.71
N THR A 126 15.62 -3.37 -2.47
CA THR A 126 15.49 -3.09 -3.91
C THR A 126 15.01 -4.30 -4.70
N GLY A 127 15.56 -5.49 -4.44
CA GLY A 127 15.16 -6.73 -5.11
C GLY A 127 13.79 -7.28 -4.69
N SER A 128 13.12 -6.63 -3.74
CA SER A 128 11.84 -7.08 -3.17
C SER A 128 10.65 -6.24 -3.61
N ALA A 129 10.88 -5.15 -4.35
CA ALA A 129 9.82 -4.31 -4.87
C ALA A 129 8.90 -5.14 -5.80
N PRO A 130 7.57 -5.10 -5.62
CA PRO A 130 6.64 -5.77 -6.52
C PRO A 130 6.77 -5.24 -7.95
N ASP A 131 6.54 -6.11 -8.92
CA ASP A 131 6.48 -5.70 -10.32
C ASP A 131 5.25 -4.83 -10.57
N LYS A 132 5.34 -3.93 -11.55
CA LYS A 132 4.25 -2.99 -11.88
C LYS A 132 2.95 -3.70 -12.28
N ASP A 133 3.07 -4.91 -12.81
CA ASP A 133 1.94 -5.71 -13.30
C ASP A 133 1.27 -6.54 -12.18
N ASP A 134 1.94 -6.72 -11.03
CA ASP A 134 1.42 -7.52 -9.91
C ASP A 134 0.13 -6.92 -9.35
N LEU A 135 0.08 -5.61 -9.19
CA LEU A 135 -1.12 -4.93 -8.70
C LEU A 135 -2.29 -5.10 -9.68
N GLY A 136 -2.04 -4.86 -10.98
CA GLY A 136 -3.05 -4.94 -12.02
C GLY A 136 -3.62 -6.35 -12.18
N SER A 137 -2.75 -7.36 -12.12
CA SER A 137 -3.16 -8.76 -12.21
C SER A 137 -3.96 -9.21 -10.99
N ILE A 138 -3.54 -8.84 -9.78
CA ILE A 138 -4.27 -9.20 -8.55
C ILE A 138 -5.64 -8.51 -8.54
N LEU A 139 -5.71 -7.20 -8.81
CA LEU A 139 -7.00 -6.49 -8.83
C LEU A 139 -7.96 -7.08 -9.88
N ARG A 140 -7.47 -7.45 -11.07
CA ARG A 140 -8.28 -8.13 -12.10
C ARG A 140 -8.76 -9.53 -11.72
N SER A 141 -8.12 -10.19 -10.76
CA SER A 141 -8.59 -11.48 -10.26
C SER A 141 -9.62 -11.36 -9.13
N VAL A 142 -9.75 -10.16 -8.57
CA VAL A 142 -10.62 -9.86 -7.43
C VAL A 142 -11.97 -9.25 -7.87
N PHE A 143 -12.02 -8.63 -9.04
CA PHE A 143 -13.23 -8.09 -9.69
C PHE A 143 -13.56 -8.87 -10.96
#